data_AF-A0A3C1ZUK4-F1
#
_entry.id   AF-A0A3C1ZUK4-F1
#
_cell.length_a   1.000
_cell.length_b   1.000
_cell.length_c   1.000
_cell.angle_alpha   90.00
_cell.angle_beta   90.00
_cell.angle_gamma   90.00
#
_symmetry.space_group_name_H-M   'P 1'
#
loop_
_entity.id
_entity.type
_entity.pdbx_description
1 polymer ?
#
loop_
_entity_poly.entity_id
_entity_poly.type
_entity_poly.pdbx_seq_one_letter_code
_entity_poly.pdbx_strand_id
1 'polypeptide(L)'
;MKALVYHRYGGPEQLQVAEVPKPQPRKGEILVRVRACGLNSWDWDMLRGRPAFMRMAHWRRPQFPILGADVAGEVVALGEGVSGWQPGDRVLADLSADHWGGLAEFATGKAESWARLPEGLSFEAAAAEPQAGTPALP
;
A
#
# COMPACT_ATOMS: atom_id res chain seq x y z
N MET A 1 -3.60 -9.71 -11.21
CA MET A 1 -3.52 -8.24 -11.15
C MET A 1 -2.13 -7.82 -11.54
N LYS A 2 -1.98 -6.64 -12.15
CA LYS A 2 -0.67 -6.04 -12.42
C LYS A 2 -0.11 -5.41 -11.15
N ALA A 3 1.19 -5.57 -10.93
CA ALA A 3 1.92 -4.94 -9.85
C ALA A 3 3.36 -4.65 -10.28
N LEU A 4 3.98 -3.64 -9.66
CA LEU A 4 5.40 -3.38 -9.77
C LEU A 4 6.12 -4.22 -8.72
N VAL A 5 6.82 -5.26 -9.17
CA VAL A 5 7.49 -6.24 -8.31
C VAL A 5 9.00 -6.13 -8.39
N TYR A 6 9.68 -6.56 -7.33
CA TYR A 6 11.13 -6.78 -7.31
C TYR A 6 11.50 -7.99 -6.46
N HIS A 7 12.61 -8.64 -6.78
CA HIS A 7 13.06 -9.87 -6.09
C HIS A 7 14.46 -9.76 -5.50
N ARG A 8 15.16 -8.67 -5.82
CA ARG A 8 16.53 -8.39 -5.37
C ARG A 8 16.64 -6.91 -5.06
N TYR A 9 17.42 -6.60 -4.03
CA TYR A 9 17.76 -5.22 -3.73
C TYR A 9 18.58 -4.60 -4.87
N GLY A 10 18.34 -3.33 -5.15
CA GLY A 10 19.03 -2.59 -6.22
C GLY A 10 18.39 -1.22 -6.44
N GLY A 11 18.54 -0.67 -7.64
CA GLY A 11 17.82 0.52 -8.07
C GLY A 11 16.54 0.19 -8.84
N PRO A 12 15.94 1.18 -9.53
CA PRO A 12 14.72 1.02 -10.33
C PRO A 12 14.82 -0.06 -11.40
N GLU A 13 16.03 -0.41 -11.85
CA GLU A 13 16.26 -1.48 -12.82
C GLU A 13 15.86 -2.88 -12.31
N GLN A 14 15.64 -3.04 -11.01
CA GLN A 14 15.10 -4.29 -10.42
C GLN A 14 13.57 -4.36 -10.48
N LEU A 15 12.88 -3.25 -10.77
CA LEU A 15 11.42 -3.18 -10.81
C LEU A 15 10.90 -3.65 -12.16
N GLN A 16 9.90 -4.52 -12.11
CA GLN A 16 9.22 -5.04 -13.30
C GLN A 16 7.71 -5.05 -13.08
N VAL A 17 6.95 -4.72 -14.13
CA VAL A 17 5.51 -4.94 -14.11
C VAL A 17 5.25 -6.42 -14.37
N ALA A 18 4.57 -7.08 -13.43
CA ALA A 18 4.23 -8.50 -13.54
C ALA A 18 2.75 -8.74 -13.22
N GLU A 19 2.21 -9.82 -13.76
CA GLU A 19 0.93 -10.35 -13.29
C GLU A 19 1.14 -11.22 -12.04
N VAL A 20 0.44 -10.86 -10.97
CA VAL A 20 0.47 -11.58 -9.69
C VAL A 20 -0.96 -11.90 -9.23
N PRO A 21 -1.14 -12.89 -8.33
CA PRO A 21 -2.44 -13.16 -7.73
C PRO A 21 -3.01 -11.90 -7.05
N LYS A 22 -4.32 -11.67 -7.23
CA LYS A 22 -5.02 -10.61 -6.49
C LYS A 22 -5.06 -10.99 -5.00
N PRO A 23 -4.68 -10.11 -4.06
CA PRO A 23 -4.73 -10.42 -2.64
C PRO A 23 -6.18 -10.57 -2.18
N GLN A 24 -6.36 -11.38 -1.13
CA GLN A 24 -7.65 -11.54 -0.45
C GLN A 24 -7.53 -10.93 0.96
N PRO A 25 -8.50 -10.12 1.40
CA PRO A 25 -8.45 -9.53 2.72
C PRO A 25 -8.61 -10.63 3.79
N ARG A 26 -7.73 -10.64 4.78
CA ARG A 26 -7.82 -11.52 5.95
C ARG A 26 -8.85 -10.98 6.94
N LYS A 27 -9.08 -11.73 8.03
CA LYS A 27 -9.87 -11.24 9.16
C LYS A 27 -9.35 -9.87 9.63
N GLY A 28 -10.26 -8.89 9.73
CA GLY A 28 -9.93 -7.52 10.12
C GLY A 28 -9.32 -6.64 9.02
N GLU A 29 -9.13 -7.14 7.80
CA GLU A 29 -8.58 -6.36 6.68
C GLU A 29 -9.68 -5.97 5.67
N ILE A 30 -9.42 -4.91 4.92
CA ILE A 30 -10.19 -4.58 3.72
C ILE A 30 -9.32 -4.72 2.48
N LEU A 31 -9.96 -4.95 1.35
CA LEU A 31 -9.34 -4.95 0.03
C LEU A 31 -9.72 -3.67 -0.68
N VAL A 32 -8.72 -2.95 -1.19
CA VAL A 32 -8.88 -1.70 -1.91
C VAL A 32 -8.40 -1.86 -3.34
N ARG A 33 -9.18 -1.35 -4.30
CA ARG A 33 -8.72 -1.08 -5.66
C ARG A 33 -7.93 0.22 -5.64
N VAL A 34 -6.63 0.12 -5.86
CA VAL A 34 -5.74 1.27 -5.85
C VAL A 34 -6.05 2.17 -7.04
N ARG A 35 -6.21 3.47 -6.77
CA ARG A 35 -6.41 4.50 -7.79
C ARG A 35 -5.17 5.38 -7.93
N ALA A 36 -4.46 5.61 -6.82
CA ALA A 36 -3.17 6.28 -6.79
C ALA A 36 -2.32 5.70 -5.65
N CYS A 37 -1.00 5.74 -5.82
CA CYS A 37 -0.03 5.37 -4.81
C CYS A 37 1.09 6.41 -4.78
N GLY A 38 1.41 6.92 -3.59
CA GLY A 38 2.51 7.83 -3.34
C GLY A 38 3.84 7.09 -3.30
N LEU A 39 4.91 7.79 -3.71
CA LEU A 39 6.28 7.29 -3.58
C LEU A 39 7.00 8.11 -2.52
N ASN A 40 7.55 7.42 -1.53
CA ASN A 40 8.28 8.03 -0.42
C ASN A 40 9.75 7.62 -0.40
N SER A 41 10.53 8.27 0.46
CA SER A 41 11.93 7.88 0.70
C SER A 41 12.06 6.46 1.25
N TRP A 42 11.04 5.95 1.95
CA TRP A 42 11.02 4.59 2.45
C TRP A 42 10.93 3.55 1.34
N ASP A 43 10.14 3.79 0.28
CA ASP A 43 10.10 2.91 -0.89
C ASP A 43 11.49 2.79 -1.51
N TRP A 44 12.21 3.91 -1.62
CA TRP A 44 13.57 3.95 -2.15
C TRP A 44 14.57 3.19 -1.28
N ASP A 45 14.47 3.33 0.03
CA ASP A 45 15.35 2.67 0.99
C ASP A 45 15.09 1.15 1.06
N MET A 46 13.82 0.74 0.96
CA MET A 46 13.41 -0.66 0.87
C MET A 46 13.80 -1.31 -0.46
N LEU A 47 13.71 -0.57 -1.57
CA LEU A 47 14.15 -1.03 -2.89
C LEU A 47 15.66 -1.33 -2.88
N ARG A 48 16.45 -0.43 -2.31
CA ARG A 48 17.91 -0.57 -2.22
C ARG A 48 18.37 -1.51 -1.11
N GLY A 49 17.51 -1.80 -0.14
CA GLY A 49 17.90 -2.47 1.10
C GLY A 49 18.94 -1.65 1.87
N ARG A 50 18.79 -0.32 1.89
CA ARG A 50 19.70 0.63 2.54
C ARG A 50 18.90 1.68 3.31
N PRO A 51 19.34 2.07 4.51
CA PRO A 51 20.50 1.57 5.25
C PRO A 51 20.34 0.10 5.71
N ALA A 52 21.41 -0.52 6.21
CA ALA A 52 21.46 -1.98 6.44
C ALA A 52 20.33 -2.53 7.33
N PHE A 53 19.73 -1.68 8.18
CA PHE A 53 18.59 -2.06 9.00
C PHE A 53 17.36 -2.47 8.17
N MET A 54 17.21 -1.94 6.94
CA MET A 54 16.15 -2.34 6.00
C MET A 54 16.23 -3.82 5.57
N ARG A 55 17.35 -4.48 5.85
CA ARG A 55 17.60 -5.90 5.54
C ARG A 55 17.55 -6.81 6.77
N MET A 56 17.27 -6.29 7.97
CA MET A 56 17.33 -7.08 9.22
C MET A 56 16.33 -8.22 9.24
N ALA A 57 15.13 -8.02 8.66
CA ALA A 57 14.14 -9.09 8.56
C ALA A 57 14.52 -10.11 7.47
N HIS A 58 15.12 -9.66 6.35
CA HIS A 58 15.48 -10.53 5.22
C HIS A 58 16.80 -10.10 4.57
N TRP A 59 17.89 -10.82 4.86
CA TRP A 59 19.23 -10.41 4.45
C TRP A 59 19.46 -10.45 2.93
N ARG A 60 18.89 -11.44 2.23
CA ARG A 60 19.23 -11.73 0.81
C ARG A 60 18.15 -11.34 -0.20
N ARG A 61 16.92 -11.10 0.25
CA ARG A 61 15.76 -10.79 -0.60
C ARG A 61 14.87 -9.79 0.10
N PRO A 62 14.14 -8.94 -0.65
CA PRO A 62 13.13 -8.07 -0.09
C PRO A 62 12.12 -8.82 0.76
N GLN A 63 11.74 -8.23 1.90
CA GLN A 63 10.63 -8.71 2.72
C GLN A 63 9.31 -8.60 1.97
N PHE A 64 9.08 -7.44 1.35
CA PHE A 64 7.88 -7.12 0.61
C PHE A 64 8.22 -7.11 -0.87
N PRO A 65 7.61 -7.99 -1.70
CA PRO A 65 7.92 -8.06 -3.13
C PRO A 65 7.26 -6.94 -3.94
N ILE A 66 6.30 -6.20 -3.35
CA ILE A 66 5.60 -5.05 -3.93
C ILE A 66 5.70 -3.91 -2.91
N LEU A 67 6.16 -2.75 -3.35
CA LEU A 67 6.30 -1.54 -2.52
C LEU A 67 5.02 -0.68 -2.58
N GLY A 68 5.07 0.56 -2.09
CA GLY A 68 3.94 1.47 -1.97
C GLY A 68 3.26 1.35 -0.61
N ALA A 69 3.51 2.33 0.25
CA ALA A 69 2.82 2.46 1.53
C ALA A 69 1.60 3.38 1.42
N ASP A 70 1.74 4.53 0.77
CA ASP A 70 0.67 5.52 0.70
C ASP A 70 -0.26 5.22 -0.47
N VAL A 71 -1.51 4.92 -0.16
CA VAL A 71 -2.49 4.43 -1.13
C VAL A 71 -3.77 5.22 -1.00
N ALA A 72 -4.36 5.59 -2.14
CA ALA A 72 -5.73 6.06 -2.20
C ALA A 72 -6.53 5.24 -3.23
N GLY A 73 -7.77 4.93 -2.89
CA GLY A 73 -8.58 4.07 -3.74
C GLY A 73 -9.98 3.83 -3.24
N GLU A 74 -10.57 2.73 -3.70
CA GLU A 74 -11.94 2.35 -3.37
C GLU A 74 -11.99 0.97 -2.74
N VAL A 75 -12.76 0.82 -1.67
CA VAL A 75 -13.02 -0.48 -1.04
C VAL A 75 -13.73 -1.41 -2.02
N VAL A 76 -13.28 -2.66 -2.11
CA VAL A 76 -13.80 -3.69 -3.02
C VAL A 76 -14.39 -4.86 -2.25
N ALA A 77 -13.75 -5.26 -1.15
CA ALA A 77 -14.20 -6.36 -0.32
C ALA A 77 -13.75 -6.16 1.13
N LEU A 78 -14.47 -6.80 2.04
CA LEU A 78 -14.20 -6.79 3.47
C LEU A 78 -13.81 -8.19 3.92
N GLY A 79 -12.81 -8.29 4.78
CA GLY A 79 -12.48 -9.50 5.50
C GLY A 79 -13.45 -9.76 6.66
N GLU A 80 -13.37 -10.96 7.23
CA GLU A 80 -14.20 -11.35 8.38
C GLU A 80 -14.03 -10.36 9.55
N GLY A 81 -15.14 -10.00 10.20
CA GLY A 81 -15.14 -9.17 11.40
C GLY A 81 -14.93 -7.67 11.16
N VAL A 82 -14.80 -7.22 9.91
CA VAL A 82 -14.77 -5.80 9.57
C VAL A 82 -16.18 -5.22 9.55
N SER A 83 -16.36 -4.07 10.19
CA SER A 83 -17.58 -3.26 10.16
C SER A 83 -17.23 -1.80 9.88
N GLY A 84 -18.23 -0.96 9.57
CA GLY A 84 -18.05 0.48 9.33
C GLY A 84 -17.50 0.86 7.94
N TRP A 85 -17.27 -0.14 7.08
CA TRP A 85 -16.83 0.01 5.69
C TRP A 85 -17.81 -0.68 4.74
N GLN A 86 -17.86 -0.23 3.49
CA GLN A 86 -18.62 -0.87 2.42
C GLN A 86 -17.90 -0.77 1.06
N PRO A 87 -18.10 -1.72 0.14
CA PRO A 87 -17.60 -1.58 -1.23
C PRO A 87 -18.03 -0.25 -1.86
N GLY A 88 -17.10 0.42 -2.52
CA GLY A 88 -17.27 1.75 -3.10
C GLY A 88 -16.85 2.91 -2.18
N ASP A 89 -16.61 2.67 -0.88
CA ASP A 89 -16.04 3.69 0.00
C ASP A 89 -14.70 4.18 -0.54
N ARG A 90 -14.54 5.51 -0.63
CA ARG A 90 -13.28 6.16 -1.03
C ARG A 90 -12.39 6.29 0.17
N VAL A 91 -11.16 5.80 0.06
CA VAL A 91 -10.25 5.65 1.20
C VAL A 91 -8.83 6.07 0.86
N LEU A 92 -8.08 6.41 1.91
CA LEU A 92 -6.64 6.54 1.88
C LEU A 92 -6.02 5.83 3.09
N ALA A 93 -4.76 5.39 2.97
CA ALA A 93 -4.01 4.77 4.06
C ALA A 93 -2.50 4.89 3.87
N ASP A 94 -1.80 4.81 4.99
CA ASP A 94 -0.38 4.43 5.06
C ASP A 94 -0.31 2.95 5.45
N LEU A 95 0.19 2.11 4.53
CA LEU A 95 0.32 0.66 4.70
C LEU A 95 1.69 0.21 5.22
N SER A 96 2.56 1.14 5.66
CA SER A 96 3.92 0.82 6.11
C SER A 96 3.96 -0.05 7.37
N ALA A 97 2.92 0.02 8.21
CA ALA A 97 2.73 -0.82 9.39
C ALA A 97 2.01 -2.17 9.08
N ASP A 98 1.53 -2.35 7.84
CA ASP A 98 0.83 -3.53 7.38
C ASP A 98 1.71 -4.36 6.41
N HIS A 99 1.22 -4.64 5.21
CA HIS A 99 1.84 -5.56 4.25
C HIS A 99 2.52 -4.85 3.07
N TRP A 100 2.53 -3.51 3.04
CA TRP A 100 2.85 -2.75 1.83
C TRP A 100 1.95 -3.20 0.65
N GLY A 101 2.36 -2.90 -0.58
CA GLY A 101 1.71 -3.42 -1.78
C GLY A 101 0.87 -2.41 -2.56
N GLY A 102 1.02 -1.11 -2.27
CA GLY A 102 0.32 -0.03 -2.96
C GLY A 102 0.69 0.14 -4.43
N LEU A 103 1.89 -0.27 -4.86
CA LEU A 103 2.30 -0.28 -6.27
C LEU A 103 1.71 -1.48 -7.04
N ALA A 104 0.41 -1.68 -6.89
CA ALA A 104 -0.38 -2.72 -7.54
C ALA A 104 -1.81 -2.23 -7.81
N GLU A 105 -2.57 -2.95 -8.63
CA GLU A 105 -3.99 -2.63 -8.88
C GLU A 105 -4.88 -2.83 -7.63
N PHE A 106 -4.46 -3.69 -6.69
CA PHE A 106 -5.18 -3.93 -5.44
C PHE A 106 -4.22 -4.10 -4.26
N ALA A 107 -4.61 -3.57 -3.10
CA ALA A 107 -3.87 -3.70 -1.85
C ALA A 107 -4.81 -4.10 -0.70
N THR A 108 -4.25 -4.73 0.33
CA THR A 108 -4.96 -5.08 1.57
C THR A 108 -4.27 -4.44 2.75
N GLY A 109 -5.05 -4.00 3.73
CA GLY A 109 -4.55 -3.46 5.00
C GLY A 109 -5.61 -3.62 6.08
N LYS A 110 -5.22 -3.50 7.35
CA LYS A 110 -6.18 -3.58 8.45
C LYS A 110 -7.21 -2.48 8.32
N ALA A 111 -8.47 -2.76 8.66
CA ALA A 111 -9.56 -1.79 8.55
C ALA A 111 -9.30 -0.48 9.33
N GLU A 112 -8.49 -0.54 10.39
CA GLU A 112 -8.08 0.61 11.22
C GLU A 112 -6.99 1.49 10.58
N SER A 113 -6.28 0.98 9.57
CA SER A 113 -5.24 1.73 8.85
C SER A 113 -5.82 2.69 7.80
N TRP A 114 -7.11 2.56 7.48
CA TRP A 114 -7.77 3.33 6.44
C TRP A 114 -8.57 4.49 7.01
N ALA A 115 -8.50 5.63 6.33
CA ALA A 115 -9.34 6.80 6.57
C ALA A 115 -10.30 7.00 5.39
N ARG A 116 -11.45 7.62 5.65
CA ARG A 116 -12.40 8.02 4.60
C ARG A 116 -11.82 9.22 3.86
N LEU A 117 -11.88 9.17 2.54
CA LEU A 117 -11.47 10.28 1.71
C LEU A 117 -12.61 11.30 1.60
N PRO A 118 -12.40 12.60 1.90
CA PRO A 118 -13.42 13.63 1.74
C PRO A 118 -13.96 13.71 0.31
N GLU A 119 -15.23 14.11 0.20
CA GLU A 119 -15.81 14.43 -1.10
C GLU A 119 -15.02 15.56 -1.79
N GLY A 120 -14.78 15.42 -3.09
CA GLY A 120 -14.04 16.41 -3.88
C GLY A 120 -12.51 16.29 -3.87
N LEU A 121 -11.89 15.61 -2.91
CA LEU A 121 -10.43 15.37 -2.94
C LEU A 121 -10.10 14.25 -3.95
N SER A 122 -9.16 14.44 -4.86
CA SER A 122 -8.77 13.41 -5.83
C SER A 122 -7.93 12.30 -5.18
N PHE A 123 -7.87 11.12 -5.81
CA PHE A 123 -7.05 10.03 -5.28
C PHE A 123 -5.55 10.36 -5.35
N GLU A 124 -5.12 11.06 -6.41
CA GLU A 124 -3.73 11.48 -6.61
C GLU A 124 -3.30 12.48 -5.54
N ALA A 125 -4.15 13.46 -5.24
CA ALA A 125 -3.89 14.42 -4.16
C ALA A 125 -3.83 13.70 -2.80
N ALA A 126 -4.75 12.77 -2.55
CA ALA A 126 -4.79 11.99 -1.32
C ALA A 126 -3.55 11.10 -1.13
N ALA A 127 -3.08 10.44 -2.19
CA ALA A 127 -1.90 9.59 -2.14
C ALA A 127 -0.58 10.37 -2.13
N ALA A 128 -0.61 11.66 -2.49
CA ALA A 128 0.54 12.56 -2.41
C ALA A 128 0.63 13.28 -1.06
N GLU A 129 -0.38 13.15 -0.19
CA GLU A 129 -0.37 13.76 1.12
C GLU A 129 0.76 13.15 1.96
N PRO A 130 1.55 13.95 2.70
CA PRO A 130 2.61 13.40 3.53
C PRO A 130 2.04 12.36 4.49
N GLN A 131 2.77 11.26 4.71
CA GLN A 131 2.46 10.21 5.69
C GLN A 131 2.07 10.76 7.09
N ALA A 132 2.54 11.97 7.43
CA ALA A 132 2.21 12.71 8.67
C ALA A 132 0.84 13.43 8.67
N GLY A 133 0.16 13.57 7.54
CA GLY A 133 -1.13 14.24 7.37
C GLY A 133 -2.35 13.34 7.62
N THR A 134 -2.19 12.02 7.53
CA THR A 134 -3.25 11.01 7.75
C THR A 134 -3.95 11.11 9.11
N PRO A 135 -3.28 11.43 10.24
CA PRO A 135 -3.97 11.61 11.53
C PRO A 135 -4.87 12.86 11.60
N ALA A 136 -4.78 13.79 10.64
CA ALA A 136 -5.43 15.10 10.69
C ALA A 136 -6.70 15.21 9.84
N LEU A 137 -7.11 14.14 9.15
CA LEU A 137 -8.40 14.12 8.44
C LEU A 137 -9.52 13.82 9.46
N PRO A 138 -10.48 14.74 9.62
CA PRO A 138 -11.49 14.70 10.68
C PRO A 138 -12.49 13.55 10.56
#